data_AF-X1SHX2-F1
#
_entry.id   AF-X1SHX2-F1
#
_cell.length_a   1.000
_cell.length_b   1.000
_cell.length_c   1.000
_cell.angle_alpha   90.00
_cell.angle_beta   90.00
_cell.angle_gamma   90.00
#
_symmetry.space_group_name_H-M   'P 1'
#
loop_
_entity.id
_entity.type
_entity.pdbx_description
1 polymer ?
#
loop_
_entity_poly.entity_id
_entity_poly.type
_entity_poly.pdbx_seq_one_letter_code
_entity_poly.pdbx_strand_id
1 'polypeptide(L)'
;PFHTLTPIPTEGIGLNPLLENPGMIIHPPMLLGGYAVFAIPFAFAIAALITRRLDDEWISAIKKWALLGWLLLGIGNIIGAWWAYVELGWGGYWAWDPVENAGLMPWLIATAFLHSIMLQRRKGMFKLWSIVLIILAFILTIFGTFITRSGILVSVHTFGETAMGPAFLAFLIIIFLGSLTLLLYRRRDLKDEAGIGALVSRENTFLINNLLLVGATFVIFLG
;
A
#
# COMPACT_ATOMS: atom_id res chain seq x y z
N PRO A 1 -30.76 -1.97 -22.20
CA PRO A 1 -29.35 -2.28 -21.91
C PRO A 1 -29.21 -3.57 -21.10
N PHE A 2 -29.64 -4.70 -21.68
CA PHE A 2 -29.18 -6.07 -21.41
C PHE A 2 -29.67 -6.90 -22.60
N HIS A 3 -28.78 -7.61 -23.30
CA HIS A 3 -29.18 -8.57 -24.32
C HIS A 3 -29.38 -9.93 -23.64
N THR A 4 -30.45 -10.64 -23.97
CA THR A 4 -30.67 -12.01 -23.48
C THR A 4 -29.68 -12.95 -24.14
N LEU A 5 -28.95 -13.74 -23.35
CA LEU A 5 -28.05 -14.77 -23.85
C LEU A 5 -28.88 -15.93 -24.40
N THR A 6 -28.54 -16.40 -25.60
CA THR A 6 -29.14 -17.59 -26.21
C THR A 6 -28.01 -18.51 -26.71
N PRO A 7 -27.82 -19.71 -26.13
CA PRO A 7 -28.63 -20.32 -25.07
C PRO A 7 -28.48 -19.60 -23.71
N ILE A 8 -29.51 -19.70 -22.87
CA ILE A 8 -29.45 -19.23 -21.48
C ILE A 8 -28.45 -20.12 -20.75
N PRO A 9 -27.33 -19.59 -20.25
CA PRO A 9 -26.35 -20.41 -19.55
C PRO A 9 -26.96 -20.98 -18.28
N THR A 10 -26.58 -22.21 -17.92
CA THR A 10 -27.11 -22.91 -16.73
C THR A 10 -26.71 -22.21 -15.43
N GLU A 11 -25.61 -21.47 -15.44
CA GLU A 11 -25.21 -20.53 -14.38
C GLU A 11 -24.98 -19.13 -14.95
N GLY A 12 -25.26 -18.11 -14.14
CA GLY A 12 -25.03 -16.73 -14.54
C GLY A 12 -23.54 -16.38 -14.61
N ILE A 13 -23.21 -15.25 -15.25
CA ILE A 13 -21.85 -14.67 -15.23
C ILE A 13 -21.59 -13.94 -13.89
N GLY A 14 -22.09 -14.50 -12.80
CA GLY A 14 -22.10 -13.90 -11.46
C GLY A 14 -20.71 -13.90 -10.82
N LEU A 15 -20.65 -13.48 -9.54
CA LEU A 15 -19.41 -13.68 -8.77
C LEU A 15 -19.10 -15.16 -8.65
N ASN A 16 -17.80 -15.47 -8.52
CA ASN A 16 -17.37 -16.80 -8.09
C ASN A 16 -18.02 -17.11 -6.71
N PRO A 17 -18.66 -18.29 -6.52
CA PRO A 17 -19.30 -18.65 -5.26
C PRO A 17 -18.44 -18.50 -4.02
N LEU A 18 -17.10 -18.68 -4.14
CA LEU A 18 -16.14 -18.50 -3.04
C LEU A 18 -16.13 -17.07 -2.46
N LEU A 19 -16.71 -16.11 -3.17
CA LEU A 19 -16.74 -14.70 -2.80
C LEU A 19 -18.07 -14.29 -2.19
N GLU A 20 -19.06 -15.17 -2.18
CA GLU A 20 -20.37 -14.94 -1.59
C GLU A 20 -20.32 -15.13 -0.06
N ASN A 21 -19.39 -14.43 0.59
CA ASN A 21 -19.16 -14.49 2.03
C ASN A 21 -19.26 -13.08 2.67
N PRO A 22 -19.82 -12.95 3.89
CA PRO A 22 -19.88 -11.65 4.58
C PRO A 22 -18.53 -10.92 4.72
N GLY A 23 -17.42 -11.64 4.83
CA GLY A 23 -16.07 -11.09 4.82
C GLY A 23 -15.78 -10.29 3.56
N MET A 24 -16.25 -10.74 2.40
CA MET A 24 -16.08 -10.05 1.11
C MET A 24 -16.95 -8.80 0.95
N ILE A 25 -17.92 -8.58 1.82
CA ILE A 25 -18.67 -7.32 1.89
C ILE A 25 -17.81 -6.22 2.56
N ILE A 26 -16.92 -6.60 3.48
CA ILE A 26 -16.19 -5.66 4.33
C ILE A 26 -14.73 -5.54 3.90
N HIS A 27 -14.04 -6.65 3.67
CA HIS A 27 -12.61 -6.69 3.38
C HIS A 27 -12.22 -5.81 2.17
N PRO A 28 -12.83 -5.98 0.97
CA PRO A 28 -12.44 -5.18 -0.19
C PRO A 28 -12.71 -3.67 -0.01
N PRO A 29 -13.88 -3.21 0.48
CA PRO A 29 -14.09 -1.79 0.74
C PRO A 29 -13.10 -1.19 1.75
N MET A 30 -12.68 -1.96 2.76
CA MET A 30 -11.67 -1.50 3.72
C MET A 30 -10.29 -1.37 3.08
N LEU A 31 -9.84 -2.36 2.28
CA LEU A 31 -8.58 -2.26 1.54
C LEU A 31 -8.59 -1.10 0.55
N LEU A 32 -9.64 -0.98 -0.28
CA LEU A 32 -9.77 0.09 -1.26
C LEU A 32 -9.89 1.48 -0.60
N GLY A 33 -10.58 1.56 0.53
CA GLY A 33 -10.63 2.77 1.36
C GLY A 33 -9.24 3.15 1.87
N GLY A 34 -8.48 2.18 2.35
CA GLY A 34 -7.08 2.37 2.73
C GLY A 34 -6.22 2.87 1.57
N TYR A 35 -6.35 2.25 0.38
CA TYR A 35 -5.65 2.66 -0.84
C TYR A 35 -5.95 4.10 -1.22
N ALA A 36 -7.23 4.49 -1.21
CA ALA A 36 -7.67 5.83 -1.53
C ALA A 36 -7.14 6.86 -0.52
N VAL A 37 -7.17 6.54 0.77
CA VAL A 37 -6.68 7.45 1.82
C VAL A 37 -5.18 7.73 1.67
N PHE A 38 -4.37 6.76 1.23
CA PHE A 38 -2.93 6.97 1.00
C PHE A 38 -2.61 7.96 -0.12
N ALA A 39 -3.57 8.31 -0.99
CA ALA A 39 -3.41 9.40 -1.95
C ALA A 39 -3.19 10.76 -1.25
N ILE A 40 -3.76 10.95 -0.05
CA ILE A 40 -3.64 12.21 0.70
C ILE A 40 -2.20 12.41 1.22
N PRO A 41 -1.61 11.50 2.03
CA PRO A 41 -0.20 11.61 2.41
C PRO A 41 0.75 11.74 1.21
N PHE A 42 0.50 11.00 0.14
CA PHE A 42 1.29 11.10 -1.09
C PHE A 42 1.24 12.49 -1.71
N ALA A 43 0.04 13.06 -1.90
CA ALA A 43 -0.11 14.40 -2.46
C ALA A 43 0.61 15.46 -1.62
N PHE A 44 0.52 15.37 -0.29
CA PHE A 44 1.26 16.25 0.61
C PHE A 44 2.78 16.08 0.48
N ALA A 45 3.29 14.85 0.38
CA ALA A 45 4.73 14.60 0.20
C ALA A 45 5.23 15.19 -1.12
N ILE A 46 4.50 14.99 -2.23
CA ILE A 46 4.84 15.58 -3.52
C ILE A 46 4.78 17.11 -3.46
N ALA A 47 3.73 17.69 -2.86
CA ALA A 47 3.60 19.14 -2.71
C ALA A 47 4.75 19.73 -1.87
N ALA A 48 5.16 19.06 -0.79
CA ALA A 48 6.29 19.45 0.04
C ALA A 48 7.60 19.48 -0.76
N LEU A 49 7.84 18.46 -1.60
CA LEU A 49 9.00 18.41 -2.50
C LEU A 49 8.98 19.50 -3.58
N ILE A 50 7.82 19.82 -4.16
CA ILE A 50 7.68 20.87 -5.17
C ILE A 50 7.94 22.24 -4.55
N THR A 51 7.28 22.53 -3.43
CA THR A 51 7.31 23.85 -2.75
C THR A 51 8.55 24.06 -1.87
N ARG A 52 9.32 22.99 -1.61
CA ARG A 52 10.46 22.97 -0.67
C ARG A 52 10.07 23.30 0.77
N ARG A 53 8.80 23.14 1.13
CA ARG A 53 8.31 23.24 2.52
C ARG A 53 8.43 21.87 3.18
N LEU A 54 9.62 21.57 3.67
CA LEU A 54 10.03 20.26 4.21
C LEU A 54 10.11 20.25 5.74
N ASP A 55 9.42 21.20 6.38
CA ASP A 55 9.29 21.36 7.81
C ASP A 55 8.33 20.32 8.44
N ASP A 56 8.30 20.21 9.75
CA ASP A 56 7.51 19.17 10.43
C ASP A 56 5.98 19.43 10.40
N GLU A 57 5.54 20.56 9.86
CA GLU A 57 4.12 20.93 9.75
C GLU A 57 3.35 19.94 8.85
N TRP A 58 3.90 19.58 7.69
CA TRP A 58 3.21 18.64 6.78
C TRP A 58 3.05 17.26 7.43
N ILE A 59 4.04 16.80 8.20
CA ILE A 59 4.01 15.52 8.92
C ILE A 59 2.83 15.49 9.90
N SER A 60 2.62 16.60 10.61
CA SER A 60 1.50 16.73 11.55
C SER A 60 0.16 16.69 10.83
N ALA A 61 0.08 17.31 9.65
CA ALA A 61 -1.12 17.29 8.81
C ALA A 61 -1.44 15.87 8.27
N ILE A 62 -0.42 15.11 7.85
CA ILE A 62 -0.63 13.80 7.22
C ILE A 62 -0.75 12.65 8.22
N LYS A 63 -0.29 12.80 9.47
CA LYS A 63 -0.27 11.70 10.46
C LYS A 63 -1.66 11.06 10.65
N LYS A 64 -2.71 11.88 10.76
CA LYS A 64 -4.08 11.39 10.95
C LYS A 64 -4.57 10.59 9.74
N TRP A 65 -4.22 11.04 8.53
CA TRP A 65 -4.54 10.34 7.29
C TRP A 65 -3.76 9.04 7.14
N ALA A 66 -2.46 9.03 7.47
CA ALA A 66 -1.66 7.82 7.47
C ALA A 66 -2.19 6.78 8.47
N LEU A 67 -2.62 7.21 9.67
CA LEU A 67 -3.25 6.33 10.65
C LEU A 67 -4.61 5.79 10.18
N LEU A 68 -5.43 6.63 9.54
CA LEU A 68 -6.70 6.20 8.97
C LEU A 68 -6.48 5.15 7.87
N GLY A 69 -5.57 5.42 6.92
CA GLY A 69 -5.22 4.48 5.86
C GLY A 69 -4.67 3.18 6.43
N TRP A 70 -3.76 3.26 7.41
CA TRP A 70 -3.21 2.10 8.11
C TRP A 70 -4.28 1.28 8.82
N LEU A 71 -5.25 1.92 9.48
CA LEU A 71 -6.36 1.24 10.16
C LEU A 71 -7.27 0.53 9.16
N LEU A 72 -7.67 1.20 8.07
CA LEU A 72 -8.51 0.61 7.02
C LEU A 72 -7.82 -0.58 6.37
N LEU A 73 -6.54 -0.45 6.02
CA LEU A 73 -5.74 -1.56 5.51
C LEU A 73 -5.63 -2.69 6.53
N GLY A 74 -5.44 -2.39 7.82
CA GLY A 74 -5.36 -3.40 8.88
C GLY A 74 -6.66 -4.18 9.04
N ILE A 75 -7.81 -3.48 9.07
CA ILE A 75 -9.14 -4.11 9.13
C ILE A 75 -9.36 -4.98 7.88
N GLY A 76 -9.05 -4.45 6.70
CA GLY A 76 -9.08 -5.21 5.46
C GLY A 76 -8.28 -6.50 5.58
N ASN A 77 -6.98 -6.41 5.83
CA ASN A 77 -6.10 -7.56 5.96
C ASN A 77 -6.58 -8.59 7.00
N ILE A 78 -7.05 -8.18 8.18
CA ILE A 78 -7.54 -9.10 9.22
C ILE A 78 -8.80 -9.85 8.77
N ILE A 79 -9.76 -9.15 8.16
CA ILE A 79 -11.00 -9.78 7.67
C ILE A 79 -10.71 -10.68 6.48
N GLY A 80 -9.77 -10.28 5.60
CA GLY A 80 -9.28 -11.10 4.48
C GLY A 80 -8.64 -12.39 4.98
N ALA A 81 -7.75 -12.29 5.98
CA ALA A 81 -7.14 -13.44 6.65
C ALA A 81 -8.17 -14.48 7.12
N TRP A 82 -9.21 -13.98 7.78
CA TRP A 82 -10.29 -14.80 8.30
C TRP A 82 -11.10 -15.44 7.17
N TRP A 83 -11.49 -14.66 6.16
CA TRP A 83 -12.22 -15.14 4.99
C TRP A 83 -11.42 -16.22 4.23
N ALA A 84 -10.15 -15.96 3.90
CA ALA A 84 -9.29 -16.91 3.20
C ALA A 84 -9.14 -18.22 3.97
N TYR A 85 -9.04 -18.14 5.30
CA TYR A 85 -8.99 -19.33 6.17
C TYR A 85 -10.27 -20.17 6.10
N VAL A 86 -11.45 -19.53 6.13
CA VAL A 86 -12.73 -20.26 6.18
C VAL A 86 -13.24 -20.71 4.81
N GLU A 87 -13.00 -19.95 3.73
CA GLU A 87 -13.50 -20.27 2.39
C GLU A 87 -12.47 -20.95 1.48
N LEU A 88 -11.21 -20.50 1.52
CA LEU A 88 -10.20 -20.95 0.55
C LEU A 88 -9.37 -22.12 1.05
N GLY A 89 -9.35 -22.34 2.37
CA GLY A 89 -8.69 -23.51 2.98
C GLY A 89 -7.20 -23.59 2.69
N TRP A 90 -6.52 -22.46 2.44
CA TRP A 90 -5.11 -22.38 2.05
C TRP A 90 -4.09 -22.83 3.12
N GLY A 91 -4.54 -23.54 4.16
CA GLY A 91 -3.66 -24.10 5.19
C GLY A 91 -3.24 -23.11 6.28
N GLY A 92 -3.77 -21.88 6.28
CA GLY A 92 -3.57 -20.91 7.36
C GLY A 92 -4.08 -19.51 7.04
N TYR A 93 -4.14 -18.66 8.06
CA TYR A 93 -4.63 -17.27 7.96
C TYR A 93 -3.79 -16.36 7.05
N TRP A 94 -2.56 -16.74 6.70
CA TRP A 94 -1.60 -15.94 5.94
C TRP A 94 -1.14 -16.60 4.65
N ALA A 95 -1.77 -17.70 4.25
CA ALA A 95 -1.40 -18.45 3.07
C ALA A 95 -2.00 -17.83 1.79
N TRP A 96 -1.69 -16.55 1.56
CA TRP A 96 -2.42 -15.70 0.63
C TRP A 96 -1.99 -15.81 -0.83
N ASP A 97 -2.93 -15.57 -1.74
CA ASP A 97 -2.64 -15.37 -3.16
C ASP A 97 -1.93 -14.02 -3.40
N PRO A 98 -1.42 -13.76 -4.62
CA PRO A 98 -0.72 -12.52 -4.91
C PRO A 98 -1.56 -11.24 -4.73
N VAL A 99 -2.89 -11.30 -4.84
CA VAL A 99 -3.74 -10.11 -4.70
C VAL A 99 -3.93 -9.75 -3.23
N GLU A 100 -4.14 -10.72 -2.34
CA GLU A 100 -4.19 -10.48 -0.90
C GLU A 100 -2.84 -10.02 -0.37
N ASN A 101 -1.74 -10.61 -0.84
CA ASN A 101 -0.38 -10.14 -0.52
C ASN A 101 -0.14 -8.68 -0.95
N ALA A 102 -0.74 -8.24 -2.06
CA ALA A 102 -0.66 -6.85 -2.49
C ALA A 102 -1.35 -5.88 -1.52
N GLY A 103 -2.34 -6.32 -0.75
CA GLY A 103 -2.96 -5.56 0.34
C GLY A 103 -2.09 -5.44 1.59
N LEU A 104 -1.21 -6.41 1.84
CA LEU A 104 -0.30 -6.43 2.99
C LEU A 104 0.87 -5.46 2.82
N MET A 105 1.45 -5.41 1.62
CA MET A 105 2.64 -4.62 1.31
C MET A 105 2.52 -3.13 1.68
N PRO A 106 1.48 -2.37 1.25
CA PRO A 106 1.35 -0.97 1.66
C PRO A 106 1.11 -0.82 3.17
N TRP A 107 0.52 -1.81 3.84
CA TRP A 107 0.32 -1.78 5.29
C TRP A 107 1.65 -1.92 6.05
N LEU A 108 2.56 -2.78 5.59
CA LEU A 108 3.91 -2.92 6.15
C LEU A 108 4.73 -1.64 5.97
N ILE A 109 4.71 -1.06 4.77
CA ILE A 109 5.39 0.21 4.49
C ILE A 109 4.78 1.37 5.28
N ALA A 110 3.44 1.42 5.41
CA ALA A 110 2.77 2.39 6.27
C ALA A 110 3.17 2.24 7.74
N THR A 111 3.33 1.00 8.23
CA THR A 111 3.81 0.73 9.59
C THR A 111 5.22 1.27 9.77
N ALA A 112 6.13 1.01 8.81
CA ALA A 112 7.48 1.56 8.80
C ALA A 112 7.47 3.10 8.82
N PHE A 113 6.59 3.70 8.03
CA PHE A 113 6.41 5.16 7.97
C PHE A 113 5.96 5.74 9.31
N LEU A 114 4.95 5.15 9.96
CA LEU A 114 4.44 5.61 11.24
C LEU A 114 5.50 5.56 12.35
N HIS A 115 6.42 4.60 12.30
CA HIS A 115 7.57 4.55 13.19
C HIS A 115 8.61 5.63 12.84
N SER A 116 8.86 5.87 11.56
CA SER A 116 9.84 6.87 11.08
C SER A 116 9.45 8.31 11.47
N ILE A 117 8.17 8.68 11.34
CA ILE A 117 7.72 10.04 11.70
C ILE A 117 7.84 10.36 13.19
N MET A 118 7.89 9.33 14.05
CA MET A 118 8.11 9.54 15.48
C MET A 118 9.53 10.07 15.75
N LEU A 119 10.52 9.62 14.98
CA LEU A 119 11.90 10.08 15.11
C LEU A 119 12.10 11.41 14.40
N GLN A 120 11.49 11.59 13.23
CA GLN A 120 11.56 12.86 12.52
C GLN A 120 11.09 14.02 13.39
N ARG A 121 9.92 13.90 14.02
CA ARG A 121 9.39 14.95 14.91
C ARG A 121 10.16 15.15 16.21
N ARG A 122 10.87 14.13 16.70
CA ARG A 122 11.58 14.21 18.00
C ARG A 122 13.04 14.61 17.87
N LYS A 123 13.66 14.34 16.72
CA LYS A 123 15.11 14.39 16.52
C LYS A 123 15.53 15.04 15.20
N GLY A 124 14.59 15.42 14.33
CA GLY A 124 14.91 15.99 13.02
C GLY A 124 15.61 15.01 12.06
N MET A 125 15.43 13.70 12.26
CA MET A 125 16.06 12.62 11.50
C MET A 125 15.09 11.95 10.52
N PHE A 126 15.59 11.13 9.58
CA PHE A 126 14.78 10.32 8.67
C PHE A 126 13.89 11.13 7.70
N LYS A 127 14.23 12.39 7.39
CA LYS A 127 13.38 13.23 6.52
C LYS A 127 13.22 12.63 5.13
N LEU A 128 14.33 12.24 4.51
CA LEU A 128 14.33 11.55 3.21
C LEU A 128 13.57 10.22 3.28
N TRP A 129 13.83 9.46 4.34
CA TRP A 129 13.27 8.12 4.51
C TRP A 129 11.74 8.13 4.65
N SER A 130 11.19 9.05 5.46
CA SER A 130 9.75 9.21 5.62
C SER A 130 9.04 9.52 4.30
N ILE A 131 9.65 10.37 3.45
CA ILE A 131 9.10 10.68 2.12
C ILE A 131 9.17 9.45 1.21
N VAL A 132 10.29 8.72 1.19
CA VAL A 132 10.42 7.47 0.44
C VAL A 132 9.33 6.49 0.82
N LEU A 133 9.08 6.29 2.12
CA LEU A 133 8.07 5.35 2.59
C LEU A 133 6.65 5.74 2.20
N ILE A 134 6.28 7.03 2.23
CA ILE A 134 4.96 7.46 1.74
C ILE A 134 4.81 7.21 0.25
N ILE A 135 5.82 7.59 -0.54
CA ILE A 135 5.81 7.39 -1.99
C ILE A 135 5.66 5.89 -2.29
N LEU A 136 6.45 5.05 -1.61
CA LEU A 136 6.40 3.61 -1.77
C LEU A 136 5.06 3.02 -1.34
N ALA A 137 4.50 3.46 -0.21
CA ALA A 137 3.18 3.01 0.24
C ALA A 137 2.12 3.27 -0.83
N PHE A 138 2.06 4.49 -1.37
CA PHE A 138 1.08 4.83 -2.41
C PHE A 138 1.33 4.11 -3.75
N ILE A 139 2.60 3.92 -4.13
CA ILE A 139 2.93 3.13 -5.34
C ILE A 139 2.46 1.69 -5.18
N LEU A 140 2.59 1.10 -3.98
CA LEU A 140 2.12 -0.25 -3.69
C LEU A 140 0.59 -0.37 -3.73
N THR A 141 -0.16 0.68 -3.37
CA THR A 141 -1.64 0.66 -3.52
C THR A 141 -2.06 0.66 -4.99
N ILE A 142 -1.36 1.42 -5.83
CA ILE A 142 -1.58 1.40 -7.30
C ILE A 142 -1.16 0.03 -7.86
N PHE A 143 -0.04 -0.52 -7.40
CA PHE A 143 0.44 -1.84 -7.81
C PHE A 143 -0.57 -2.94 -7.47
N GLY A 144 -1.13 -2.95 -6.27
CA GLY A 144 -2.19 -3.89 -5.90
C GLY A 144 -3.41 -3.76 -6.80
N THR A 145 -3.84 -2.52 -7.08
CA THR A 145 -4.94 -2.26 -8.03
C THR A 145 -4.60 -2.77 -9.44
N PHE A 146 -3.36 -2.56 -9.89
CA PHE A 146 -2.88 -3.08 -11.18
C PHE A 146 -2.94 -4.60 -11.24
N ILE A 147 -2.45 -5.33 -10.22
CA ILE A 147 -2.52 -6.81 -10.20
C ILE A 147 -3.98 -7.27 -10.28
N THR A 148 -4.87 -6.73 -9.44
CA THR A 148 -6.28 -7.15 -9.41
C THR A 148 -7.01 -6.87 -10.73
N ARG A 149 -6.60 -5.85 -11.49
CA ARG A 149 -7.31 -5.39 -12.71
C ARG A 149 -6.63 -5.78 -14.03
N SER A 150 -5.43 -6.33 -13.98
CA SER A 150 -4.65 -6.66 -15.18
C SER A 150 -4.77 -8.12 -15.62
N GLY A 151 -5.16 -9.03 -14.72
CA GLY A 151 -5.26 -10.46 -15.02
C GLY A 151 -3.91 -11.15 -15.24
N ILE A 152 -2.78 -10.49 -14.93
CA ILE A 152 -1.45 -11.07 -15.19
C ILE A 152 -1.09 -12.19 -14.20
N LEU A 153 -1.70 -12.20 -13.02
CA LEU A 153 -1.51 -13.21 -11.98
C LEU A 153 -2.80 -14.01 -11.81
N VAL A 154 -2.64 -15.29 -11.52
CA VAL A 154 -3.75 -16.17 -11.14
C VAL A 154 -4.17 -15.82 -9.72
N SER A 155 -5.44 -15.43 -9.56
CA SER A 155 -6.01 -15.08 -8.26
C SER A 155 -7.51 -15.34 -8.27
N VAL A 156 -8.08 -15.66 -7.11
CA VAL A 156 -9.54 -15.69 -6.97
C VAL A 156 -10.14 -14.29 -7.06
N HIS A 157 -9.32 -13.25 -6.88
CA HIS A 157 -9.71 -11.83 -6.86
C HIS A 157 -9.65 -11.12 -8.22
N THR A 158 -9.18 -11.80 -9.26
CA THR A 158 -9.16 -11.23 -10.62
C THR A 158 -10.57 -11.28 -11.22
N PHE A 159 -11.34 -10.21 -11.01
CA PHE A 159 -12.71 -10.07 -11.53
C PHE A 159 -12.79 -9.15 -12.73
N GLY A 160 -13.43 -9.66 -13.77
CA GLY A 160 -13.69 -8.93 -15.01
C GLY A 160 -12.37 -8.63 -15.69
N GLU A 161 -12.00 -9.48 -16.66
CA GLU A 161 -11.00 -9.10 -17.65
C GLU A 161 -11.43 -7.75 -18.26
N THR A 162 -10.77 -6.69 -17.82
CA THR A 162 -11.02 -5.34 -18.31
C THR A 162 -9.77 -4.83 -18.96
N ALA A 163 -9.92 -4.02 -20.00
CA ALA A 163 -8.80 -3.37 -20.69
C ALA A 163 -8.10 -2.29 -19.82
N MET A 164 -8.28 -2.30 -18.49
CA MET A 164 -7.78 -1.28 -17.57
C MET A 164 -6.35 -1.56 -17.08
N GLY A 165 -5.86 -2.80 -17.20
CA GLY A 165 -4.48 -3.16 -16.81
C GLY A 165 -3.41 -2.22 -17.37
N PRO A 166 -3.37 -1.96 -18.69
CA PRO A 166 -2.43 -1.01 -19.29
C PRO A 166 -2.55 0.42 -18.74
N ALA A 167 -3.76 0.88 -18.41
CA ALA A 167 -3.96 2.22 -17.86
C ALA A 167 -3.38 2.35 -16.44
N PHE A 168 -3.60 1.34 -15.58
CA PHE A 168 -2.99 1.31 -14.25
C PHE A 168 -1.47 1.14 -14.31
N LEU A 169 -0.94 0.37 -15.26
CA LEU A 169 0.50 0.25 -15.48
C LEU A 169 1.12 1.58 -15.92
N ALA A 170 0.51 2.27 -16.88
CA ALA A 170 0.95 3.59 -17.31
C ALA A 170 0.92 4.60 -16.15
N PHE A 171 -0.14 4.58 -15.35
CA PHE A 171 -0.25 5.44 -14.17
C PHE A 171 0.82 5.12 -13.13
N LEU A 172 1.08 3.83 -12.85
CA LEU A 172 2.14 3.37 -11.95
C LEU A 172 3.51 3.87 -12.42
N ILE A 173 3.83 3.73 -13.72
CA ILE A 173 5.11 4.19 -14.29
C ILE A 173 5.26 5.71 -14.16
N ILE A 174 4.21 6.48 -14.50
CA ILE A 174 4.23 7.94 -14.41
C ILE A 174 4.45 8.40 -12.96
N ILE A 175 3.70 7.83 -12.01
CA ILE A 175 3.82 8.17 -10.60
C ILE A 175 5.18 7.76 -10.05
N PHE A 176 5.66 6.56 -10.37
CA PHE A 176 6.97 6.08 -9.93
C PHE A 176 8.11 6.97 -10.45
N LEU A 177 8.19 7.18 -11.77
CA LEU A 177 9.26 7.97 -12.38
C LEU A 177 9.18 9.44 -11.98
N GLY A 178 7.97 10.02 -11.92
CA GLY A 178 7.76 11.41 -11.51
C GLY A 178 8.18 11.64 -10.06
N SER A 179 7.75 10.77 -9.15
CA SER A 179 8.10 10.85 -7.73
C SER A 179 9.59 10.62 -7.50
N LEU A 180 10.18 9.62 -8.17
CA LEU A 180 11.61 9.32 -8.06
C LEU A 180 12.47 10.47 -8.59
N THR A 181 12.14 11.02 -9.75
CA THR A 181 12.87 12.15 -10.35
C THR A 181 12.84 13.35 -9.42
N LEU A 182 11.66 13.69 -8.90
CA LEU A 182 11.49 14.82 -7.99
C LEU A 182 12.24 14.60 -6.67
N LEU A 183 12.16 13.39 -6.09
CA LEU A 183 12.88 13.03 -4.88
C LEU A 183 14.40 13.14 -5.05
N LEU A 184 14.94 12.60 -6.15
CA LEU A 184 16.37 12.66 -6.44
C LEU A 184 16.84 14.10 -6.68
N TYR A 185 16.02 14.91 -7.35
CA TYR A 185 16.30 16.33 -7.57
C TYR A 185 16.31 17.11 -6.25
N ARG A 186 15.43 16.77 -5.31
CA ARG A 186 15.27 17.43 -4.00
C ARG A 186 16.06 16.81 -2.85
N ARG A 187 16.80 15.73 -3.09
CA ARG A 187 17.52 14.99 -2.03
C ARG A 187 18.42 15.85 -1.15
N ARG A 188 18.99 16.93 -1.69
CA ARG A 188 19.89 17.84 -0.96
C ARG A 188 19.16 18.72 0.05
N ASP A 189 17.86 18.92 -0.15
CA ASP A 189 16.98 19.70 0.73
C ASP A 189 16.47 18.84 1.90
N LEU A 190 16.64 17.51 1.85
CA LEU A 190 16.15 16.52 2.82
C LEU A 190 17.23 16.03 3.77
N LYS A 191 18.15 16.90 4.18
CA LYS A 191 19.21 16.54 5.13
C LYS A 191 18.64 16.45 6.53
N ASP A 192 19.05 15.39 7.22
CA ASP A 192 18.75 15.21 8.63
C ASP A 192 19.55 16.21 9.47
N GLU A 193 18.92 16.69 10.54
CA GLU A 193 19.54 17.66 11.48
C GLU A 193 20.47 16.97 12.48
N ALA A 194 20.27 15.68 12.72
CA ALA A 194 21.08 14.85 13.60
C ALA A 194 21.58 13.59 12.87
N GLY A 195 22.82 13.18 13.17
CA GLY A 195 23.42 11.96 12.64
C GLY A 195 22.98 10.71 13.40
N ILE A 196 23.24 9.54 12.82
CA ILE A 196 23.02 8.23 13.49
C ILE A 196 24.04 8.10 14.62
N GLY A 197 23.54 7.91 15.85
CA GLY A 197 24.35 7.73 17.06
C GLY A 197 24.95 6.33 17.20
N ALA A 198 25.21 5.89 18.44
CA ALA A 198 25.79 4.58 18.74
C ALA A 198 24.97 3.40 18.17
N LEU A 199 25.65 2.29 17.86
CA LEU A 199 25.07 1.05 17.31
C LEU A 199 23.95 0.46 18.18
N VAL A 200 24.01 0.64 19.50
CA VAL A 200 22.91 0.28 20.41
C VAL A 200 22.29 1.57 20.93
N SER A 201 21.28 2.04 20.22
CA SER A 201 20.54 3.26 20.53
C SER A 201 19.06 3.07 20.20
N ARG A 202 18.20 3.89 20.80
CA ARG A 202 16.76 3.85 20.48
C ARG A 202 16.58 4.11 18.98
N GLU A 203 17.33 5.05 18.44
CA GLU A 203 17.34 5.42 17.02
C GLU A 203 17.64 4.21 16.13
N ASN A 204 18.63 3.40 16.49
CA ASN A 204 19.00 2.22 15.70
C ASN A 204 17.93 1.12 15.76
N THR A 205 17.18 0.97 16.88
CA THR A 205 16.03 0.06 16.94
C THR A 205 14.94 0.45 15.94
N PHE A 206 14.66 1.75 15.78
CA PHE A 206 13.70 2.21 14.78
C PHE A 206 14.20 1.97 13.35
N LEU A 207 15.50 2.14 13.09
CA LEU A 207 16.10 1.82 11.80
C LEU A 207 15.96 0.33 11.48
N ILE A 208 16.35 -0.55 12.40
CA ILE A 208 16.25 -2.02 12.23
C ILE A 208 14.80 -2.43 11.98
N ASN A 209 13.85 -1.90 12.76
CA ASN A 209 12.42 -2.17 12.55
C ASN A 209 11.96 -1.76 11.15
N ASN A 210 12.36 -0.57 10.68
CA ASN A 210 12.05 -0.13 9.31
C ASN A 210 12.64 -1.07 8.27
N LEU A 211 13.91 -1.47 8.42
CA LEU A 211 14.58 -2.37 7.48
C LEU A 211 13.92 -3.75 7.44
N LEU A 212 13.48 -4.27 8.58
CA LEU A 212 12.73 -5.54 8.65
C LEU A 212 11.38 -5.44 7.92
N LEU A 213 10.63 -4.35 8.13
CA LEU A 213 9.33 -4.15 7.48
C LEU A 213 9.46 -3.96 5.96
N VAL A 214 10.44 -3.16 5.52
CA VAL A 214 10.73 -2.99 4.09
C VAL A 214 11.27 -4.29 3.48
N GLY A 215 12.13 -5.01 4.19
CA GLY A 215 12.64 -6.31 3.78
C GLY A 215 11.53 -7.35 3.63
N ALA A 216 10.61 -7.44 4.59
CA ALA A 216 9.44 -8.31 4.51
C ALA A 216 8.55 -7.95 3.31
N THR A 217 8.32 -6.65 3.08
CA THR A 217 7.58 -6.17 1.90
C THR A 217 8.28 -6.62 0.61
N PHE A 218 9.61 -6.51 0.54
CA PHE A 218 10.39 -6.92 -0.63
C PHE A 218 10.33 -8.42 -0.87
N VAL A 219 10.41 -9.24 0.19
CA VAL A 219 10.24 -10.70 0.07
C VAL A 219 8.85 -11.05 -0.47
N ILE A 220 7.79 -10.45 0.09
CA ILE A 220 6.41 -10.65 -0.37
C ILE A 220 6.24 -10.23 -1.83
N PHE A 221 6.87 -9.11 -2.23
CA PHE A 221 6.81 -8.62 -3.60
C PHE A 221 7.43 -9.59 -4.62
N LEU A 222 8.48 -10.32 -4.23
CA LEU A 222 9.15 -11.27 -5.12
C LEU A 222 8.41 -12.60 -5.29
N GLY A 223 7.62 -13.00 -4.28
CA GLY A 223 6.96 -14.31 -4.23
C GLY A 223 7.81 -15.36 -3.55
#